data_AF-A0AAZ3R5A6-F1
#
_entry.id   AF-A0AAZ3R5A6-F1
#
_cell.length_a   1.000
_cell.length_b   1.000
_cell.length_c   1.000
_cell.angle_alpha   90.00
_cell.angle_beta   90.00
_cell.angle_gamma   90.00
#
_symmetry.space_group_name_H-M   'P 1'
#
loop_
_entity.id
_entity.type
_entity.pdbx_description
1 polymer ?
#
loop_
_entity_poly.entity_id
_entity_poly.type
_entity_poly.pdbx_seq_one_letter_code
_entity_poly.pdbx_strand_id
1 'polypeptide(L)'
;MKAVRKYFRGSGRALAFVFIASVIWLLFDMVALRLSMNDVNSQLLKESVVKERLTVTPQATERTQLDLDLDEAGNKGPLQNEKKEVRNRWNEGHFNVYLSDQIPVDRAIPDTRPHTCSESVVHDDLPTTSVIFCFVDEVWSTLLRSVHSVLNRSPPHLLKEIILVDDFSSKEYLKNPLDVYMSQFPKVRIVRLKERQGLIRARLAGAAIAKGDVLTFLDSHIECNVGWLEPLLERVYIDRRKVACPVIDVISDKDMR
;
A
#
# COMPACT_ATOMS: atom_id res chain seq x y z
N MET A 1 -60.95 -9.96 -25.77
CA MET A 1 -60.79 -8.62 -25.13
C MET A 1 -61.92 -8.25 -24.15
N LYS A 2 -62.33 -9.12 -23.20
CA LYS A 2 -63.29 -8.75 -22.14
C LYS A 2 -62.90 -9.22 -20.72
N ALA A 3 -61.94 -10.15 -20.59
CA ALA A 3 -61.51 -10.65 -19.29
C ALA A 3 -60.49 -9.73 -18.57
N VAL A 4 -59.67 -8.99 -19.31
CA VAL A 4 -58.62 -8.11 -18.74
C VAL A 4 -59.22 -6.87 -18.06
N ARG A 5 -60.39 -6.39 -18.50
CA ARG A 5 -61.05 -5.20 -17.95
C ARG A 5 -61.64 -5.40 -16.55
N LYS A 6 -61.83 -6.63 -16.08
CA LYS A 6 -62.46 -6.91 -14.77
C LYS A 6 -61.47 -6.84 -13.61
N TYR A 7 -60.16 -6.86 -13.88
CA TYR A 7 -59.11 -6.79 -12.85
C TYR A 7 -58.71 -5.36 -12.46
N PHE A 8 -59.14 -4.34 -13.22
CA PHE A 8 -58.78 -2.93 -13.04
C PHE A 8 -59.89 -2.08 -12.36
N ARG A 9 -60.67 -2.65 -11.43
CA ARG A 9 -61.60 -1.87 -10.59
C ARG A 9 -61.03 -1.64 -9.20
N GLY A 10 -60.25 -0.57 -9.06
CA GLY A 10 -59.77 -0.04 -7.79
C GLY A 10 -58.47 0.75 -7.98
N SER A 11 -58.52 2.07 -7.74
CA SER A 11 -57.37 3.00 -7.89
C SER A 11 -56.11 2.52 -7.15
N GLY A 12 -56.27 1.92 -5.97
CA GLY A 12 -55.15 1.37 -5.19
C GLY A 12 -54.48 0.12 -5.79
N ARG A 13 -55.20 -0.70 -6.57
CA ARG A 13 -54.62 -1.91 -7.20
C ARG A 13 -53.76 -1.54 -8.40
N ALA A 14 -54.19 -0.55 -9.19
CA ALA A 14 -53.37 0.00 -10.28
C ALA A 14 -52.08 0.63 -9.73
N LEU A 15 -52.17 1.37 -8.62
CA LEU A 15 -51.00 1.95 -7.96
C LEU A 15 -50.02 0.88 -7.45
N ALA A 16 -50.54 -0.22 -6.89
CA ALA A 16 -49.70 -1.35 -6.45
C ALA A 16 -48.97 -2.03 -7.63
N PHE A 17 -49.62 -2.17 -8.78
CA PHE A 17 -48.96 -2.70 -9.98
C PHE A 17 -47.85 -1.76 -10.50
N VAL A 18 -48.09 -0.45 -10.49
CA VAL A 18 -47.06 0.54 -10.89
C VAL A 18 -45.89 0.55 -9.91
N PHE A 19 -46.15 0.42 -8.61
CA PHE A 19 -45.10 0.32 -7.60
C PHE A 19 -44.27 -0.96 -7.74
N ILE A 20 -44.92 -2.11 -7.95
CA ILE A 20 -44.21 -3.39 -8.15
C ILE A 20 -43.39 -3.34 -9.45
N ALA A 21 -43.96 -2.80 -10.53
CA ALA A 21 -43.24 -2.67 -11.80
C ALA A 21 -42.02 -1.74 -11.69
N SER A 22 -42.13 -0.63 -10.95
CA SER A 22 -41.01 0.29 -10.72
C SER A 22 -39.92 -0.32 -9.85
N VAL A 23 -40.26 -1.08 -8.80
CA VAL A 23 -39.27 -1.82 -7.99
C VAL A 23 -38.55 -2.88 -8.82
N ILE A 24 -39.26 -3.63 -9.66
CA ILE A 24 -38.66 -4.64 -10.56
C ILE A 24 -37.72 -3.95 -11.55
N TRP A 25 -38.12 -2.81 -12.12
CA TRP A 25 -37.28 -2.04 -13.04
C TRP A 25 -36.01 -1.52 -12.35
N LEU A 26 -36.13 -1.04 -11.11
CA LEU A 26 -35.00 -0.54 -10.32
C LEU A 26 -34.03 -1.67 -9.96
N LEU A 27 -34.55 -2.85 -9.60
CA LEU A 27 -33.71 -4.04 -9.36
C LEU A 27 -33.01 -4.50 -10.64
N PHE A 28 -33.71 -4.49 -11.78
CA PHE A 28 -33.09 -4.82 -13.07
C PHE A 28 -31.99 -3.84 -13.43
N ASP A 29 -32.21 -2.53 -13.24
CA ASP A 29 -31.22 -1.48 -13.48
C ASP A 29 -30.01 -1.63 -12.54
N MET A 30 -30.24 -1.94 -11.26
CA MET A 30 -29.16 -2.20 -10.29
C MET A 30 -28.33 -3.44 -10.66
N VAL A 31 -28.97 -4.49 -11.18
CA VAL A 31 -28.31 -5.71 -11.68
C VAL A 31 -27.55 -5.42 -12.97
N ALA A 32 -28.13 -4.65 -13.90
CA ALA A 32 -27.48 -4.23 -15.14
C ALA A 32 -26.25 -3.36 -14.86
N LEU A 33 -26.34 -2.42 -13.91
CA LEU A 33 -25.21 -1.62 -13.42
C LEU A 33 -24.14 -2.50 -12.78
N ARG A 34 -24.51 -3.48 -11.94
CA ARG A 34 -23.57 -4.44 -11.35
C ARG A 34 -22.84 -5.27 -12.41
N LEU A 35 -23.57 -5.77 -13.41
CA LEU A 35 -23.00 -6.55 -14.50
C LEU A 35 -22.10 -5.70 -15.39
N SER A 36 -22.52 -4.48 -15.73
CA SER A 36 -21.71 -3.54 -16.51
C SER A 36 -20.45 -3.12 -15.77
N MET A 37 -20.53 -2.79 -14.47
CA MET A 37 -19.35 -2.50 -13.65
C MET A 37 -18.41 -3.70 -13.52
N ASN A 38 -18.95 -4.92 -13.38
CA ASN A 38 -18.14 -6.13 -13.36
C ASN A 38 -17.46 -6.39 -14.71
N ASP A 39 -18.14 -6.11 -15.83
CA ASP A 39 -17.56 -6.27 -17.16
C ASP A 39 -16.50 -5.21 -17.45
N VAL A 40 -16.71 -3.95 -17.03
CA VAL A 40 -15.70 -2.89 -17.08
C VAL A 40 -14.50 -3.24 -16.19
N ASN A 41 -14.71 -3.73 -14.98
CA ASN A 41 -13.62 -4.21 -14.11
C ASN A 41 -12.88 -5.41 -14.72
N SER A 42 -13.60 -6.34 -15.36
CA SER A 42 -13.03 -7.49 -16.06
C SER A 42 -12.22 -7.05 -17.28
N GLN A 43 -12.69 -6.05 -18.03
CA GLN A 43 -11.95 -5.45 -19.15
C GLN A 43 -10.74 -4.67 -18.68
N LEU A 44 -10.83 -3.89 -17.61
CA LEU A 44 -9.69 -3.21 -17.01
C LEU A 44 -8.66 -4.22 -16.49
N LEU A 45 -9.09 -5.32 -15.86
CA LEU A 45 -8.18 -6.41 -15.46
C LEU A 45 -7.56 -7.09 -16.68
N LYS A 46 -8.31 -7.34 -17.75
CA LYS A 46 -7.76 -7.90 -19.01
C LYS A 46 -6.79 -6.94 -19.68
N GLU A 47 -7.08 -5.65 -19.74
CA GLU A 47 -6.17 -4.63 -20.27
C GLU A 47 -4.92 -4.49 -19.40
N SER A 48 -5.06 -4.56 -18.07
CA SER A 48 -3.94 -4.59 -17.12
C SER A 48 -3.05 -5.81 -17.36
N VAL A 49 -3.65 -7.00 -17.47
CA VAL A 49 -2.97 -8.28 -17.72
C VAL A 49 -2.33 -8.31 -19.12
N VAL A 50 -2.98 -7.73 -20.13
CA VAL A 50 -2.44 -7.62 -21.50
C VAL A 50 -1.28 -6.63 -21.55
N LYS A 51 -1.39 -5.50 -20.84
CA LYS A 51 -0.32 -4.50 -20.74
C LYS A 51 0.89 -5.09 -20.01
N GLU A 52 0.67 -5.87 -18.95
CA GLU A 52 1.69 -6.63 -18.24
C GLU A 52 2.34 -7.70 -19.16
N ARG A 53 1.55 -8.42 -19.97
CA ARG A 53 2.06 -9.38 -20.96
C ARG A 53 2.87 -8.73 -22.08
N LEU A 54 2.49 -7.54 -22.53
CA LEU A 54 3.20 -6.80 -23.58
C LEU A 54 4.50 -6.18 -23.07
N THR A 55 4.58 -5.79 -21.79
CA THR A 55 5.84 -5.34 -21.16
C THR A 55 6.82 -6.45 -20.83
N VAL A 56 6.40 -7.73 -20.84
CA VAL A 56 7.22 -8.90 -20.48
C VAL A 56 7.92 -9.57 -21.69
N THR A 57 7.79 -9.02 -22.90
CA THR A 57 8.61 -9.45 -24.06
C THR A 57 9.33 -8.24 -24.63
N PRO A 58 10.65 -8.12 -24.35
CA PRO A 58 11.61 -8.92 -25.11
C PRO A 58 12.70 -9.55 -24.25
N GLN A 59 12.71 -10.88 -24.14
CA GLN A 59 13.92 -11.70 -24.03
C GLN A 59 13.58 -13.16 -24.36
N ALA A 60 13.25 -13.39 -25.64
CA ALA A 60 13.27 -14.71 -26.24
C ALA A 60 14.63 -14.90 -26.94
N THR A 61 15.70 -15.06 -26.17
CA THR A 61 17.00 -15.54 -26.70
C THR A 61 17.79 -16.43 -25.72
N GLU A 62 17.30 -16.70 -24.50
CA GLU A 62 17.97 -17.63 -23.55
C GLU A 62 17.08 -18.83 -23.18
N ARG A 63 16.38 -19.44 -24.13
CA ARG A 63 15.63 -20.70 -23.92
C ARG A 63 16.28 -21.94 -24.52
N THR A 64 17.54 -21.85 -24.95
CA THR A 64 18.31 -23.00 -25.45
C THR A 64 19.54 -23.25 -24.58
N GLN A 65 19.35 -23.36 -23.27
CA GLN A 65 20.37 -23.86 -22.33
C GLN A 65 19.68 -24.36 -21.06
N LEU A 66 18.69 -25.24 -21.22
CA LEU A 66 17.87 -25.75 -20.12
C LEU A 66 18.04 -27.25 -19.88
N ASP A 67 19.10 -27.85 -20.43
CA ASP A 67 19.54 -29.18 -20.04
C ASP A 67 21.06 -29.14 -19.86
N LEU A 68 21.53 -29.74 -18.77
CA LEU A 68 22.92 -29.86 -18.28
C LEU A 68 23.34 -28.79 -17.27
N ASP A 69 22.98 -29.04 -16.00
CA ASP A 69 23.87 -28.83 -14.83
C ASP A 69 23.27 -29.65 -13.67
N LEU A 70 23.22 -30.98 -13.87
CA LEU A 70 23.23 -31.94 -12.76
C LEU A 70 24.71 -32.23 -12.51
N ASP A 71 25.17 -32.09 -11.28
CA ASP A 71 26.48 -32.65 -10.92
C ASP A 71 26.43 -34.17 -11.08
N GLU A 72 27.59 -34.83 -11.23
CA GLU A 72 27.71 -36.29 -11.45
C GLU A 72 27.09 -37.13 -10.31
N ALA A 73 26.60 -36.48 -9.24
CA ALA A 73 25.90 -37.06 -8.10
C ALA A 73 24.36 -36.85 -8.10
N GLY A 74 23.79 -36.13 -9.07
CA GLY A 74 22.33 -35.92 -9.19
C GLY A 74 21.74 -34.89 -8.22
N ASN A 75 22.58 -34.03 -7.62
CA ASN A 75 22.15 -32.92 -6.79
C ASN A 75 21.88 -31.66 -7.64
N LYS A 76 20.93 -30.86 -7.18
CA LYS A 76 20.63 -29.56 -7.79
C LYS A 76 21.75 -28.59 -7.41
N GLY A 77 22.44 -28.05 -8.41
CA GLY A 77 23.53 -27.10 -8.18
C GLY A 77 23.10 -25.85 -7.39
N PRO A 78 24.05 -25.10 -6.79
CA PRO A 78 23.77 -23.94 -5.92
C PRO A 78 22.79 -22.92 -6.53
N LEU A 79 22.91 -22.67 -7.84
CA LEU A 79 22.06 -21.74 -8.59
C LEU A 79 20.57 -22.15 -8.65
N GLN A 80 20.25 -23.45 -8.61
CA GLN A 80 18.86 -23.93 -8.62
C GLN A 80 18.18 -23.73 -7.26
N ASN A 81 18.92 -23.84 -6.17
CA ASN A 81 18.40 -23.62 -4.83
C ASN A 81 18.10 -22.12 -4.61
N GLU A 82 19.00 -21.23 -5.02
CA GLU A 82 18.78 -19.78 -4.97
C GLU A 82 17.55 -19.35 -5.78
N LYS A 83 17.39 -19.86 -7.01
CA LYS A 83 16.22 -19.55 -7.84
C LYS A 83 14.90 -20.00 -7.21
N LYS A 84 14.91 -21.11 -6.45
CA LYS A 84 13.72 -21.60 -5.72
C LYS A 84 13.42 -20.72 -4.51
N GLU A 85 14.44 -20.30 -3.76
CA GLU A 85 14.30 -19.39 -2.63
C GLU A 85 13.77 -18.03 -3.07
N VAL A 86 14.35 -17.42 -4.10
CA VAL A 86 13.86 -16.15 -4.68
C VAL A 86 12.39 -16.25 -5.05
N ARG A 87 11.96 -17.35 -5.68
CA ARG A 87 10.55 -17.57 -6.04
C ARG A 87 9.64 -17.72 -4.83
N ASN A 88 10.06 -18.46 -3.81
CA ASN A 88 9.28 -18.61 -2.58
C ASN A 88 9.11 -17.27 -1.86
N ARG A 89 10.19 -16.49 -1.81
CA ARG A 89 10.24 -15.15 -1.22
C ARG A 89 9.39 -14.15 -1.99
N TRP A 90 9.36 -14.25 -3.31
CA TRP A 90 8.45 -13.45 -4.15
C TRP A 90 6.98 -13.67 -3.78
N ASN A 91 6.56 -14.90 -3.51
CA ASN A 91 5.19 -15.21 -3.13
C ASN A 91 4.79 -14.68 -1.74
N GLU A 92 5.75 -14.29 -0.90
CA GLU A 92 5.48 -13.74 0.43
C GLU A 92 5.04 -12.27 0.35
N GLY A 93 5.77 -11.44 -0.39
CA GLY A 93 5.56 -10.00 -0.43
C GLY A 93 5.08 -9.44 -1.77
N HIS A 94 5.09 -10.23 -2.85
CA HIS A 94 4.88 -9.80 -4.23
C HIS A 94 5.96 -8.84 -4.79
N PHE A 95 7.15 -8.90 -4.22
CA PHE A 95 8.37 -8.24 -4.70
C PHE A 95 9.59 -9.10 -4.33
N ASN A 96 10.80 -8.65 -4.66
CA ASN A 96 12.04 -9.38 -4.37
C ASN A 96 12.43 -9.29 -2.89
N VAL A 97 11.68 -9.99 -2.04
CA VAL A 97 11.90 -10.06 -0.57
C VAL A 97 13.26 -10.68 -0.24
N TYR A 98 13.80 -11.56 -1.10
CA TYR A 98 15.15 -12.11 -0.94
C TYR A 98 16.22 -11.01 -1.05
N LEU A 99 16.12 -10.17 -2.09
CA LEU A 99 17.02 -9.04 -2.27
C LEU A 99 16.81 -7.96 -1.21
N SER A 100 15.56 -7.67 -0.84
CA SER A 100 15.25 -6.70 0.21
C SER A 100 15.93 -7.06 1.53
N ASP A 101 16.00 -8.32 1.92
CA ASP A 101 16.62 -8.72 3.18
C ASP A 101 18.15 -8.57 3.18
N GLN A 102 18.80 -8.54 2.01
CA GLN A 102 20.23 -8.31 1.89
C GLN A 102 20.59 -6.82 1.85
N ILE A 103 19.60 -5.97 1.58
CA ILE A 103 19.78 -4.52 1.50
C ILE A 103 19.71 -3.94 2.91
N PRO A 104 20.71 -3.13 3.34
CA PRO A 104 20.69 -2.47 4.64
C PRO A 104 19.39 -1.69 4.89
N VAL A 105 18.90 -1.75 6.14
CA VAL A 105 17.69 -1.02 6.57
C VAL A 105 17.90 0.50 6.59
N ASP A 106 19.14 0.96 6.58
CA ASP A 106 19.58 2.35 6.64
C ASP A 106 20.28 2.80 5.33
N ARG A 107 20.02 2.12 4.21
CA ARG A 107 20.67 2.41 2.93
C ARG A 107 20.50 3.87 2.50
N ALA A 108 21.53 4.38 1.81
CA ALA A 108 21.43 5.64 1.08
C ALA A 108 20.55 5.47 -0.17
N ILE A 109 19.76 6.50 -0.48
CA ILE A 109 18.98 6.59 -1.73
C ILE A 109 19.42 7.83 -2.51
N PRO A 110 19.32 7.83 -3.85
CA PRO A 110 19.65 9.01 -4.65
C PRO A 110 18.71 10.18 -4.35
N ASP A 111 19.23 11.41 -4.40
CA ASP A 111 18.40 12.62 -4.39
C ASP A 111 17.71 12.74 -5.76
N THR A 112 16.41 12.48 -5.80
CA THR A 112 15.57 12.52 -7.01
C THR A 112 14.90 13.87 -7.18
N ARG A 113 15.10 14.81 -6.23
CA ARG A 113 14.41 16.09 -6.24
C ARG A 113 14.99 17.00 -7.33
N PRO A 114 14.19 17.90 -7.90
CA PRO A 114 14.70 18.98 -8.75
C PRO A 114 15.75 19.82 -8.01
N HIS A 115 16.78 20.28 -8.72
CA HIS A 115 17.87 21.07 -8.11
C HIS A 115 17.38 22.30 -7.33
N THR A 116 16.30 22.94 -7.77
CA THR A 116 15.70 24.10 -7.08
C THR A 116 15.16 23.77 -5.68
N CYS A 117 14.86 22.51 -5.37
CA CYS A 117 14.43 22.10 -4.04
C CYS A 117 15.54 22.20 -3.01
N SER A 118 16.81 22.04 -3.42
CA SER A 118 17.95 22.14 -2.52
C SER A 118 18.23 23.58 -2.04
N GLU A 119 17.76 24.57 -2.80
CA GLU A 119 17.92 25.99 -2.52
C GLU A 119 16.69 26.58 -1.81
N SER A 120 15.60 25.82 -1.72
CA SER A 120 14.36 26.28 -1.10
C SER A 120 14.52 26.39 0.41
N VAL A 121 14.21 27.57 0.95
CA VAL A 121 14.17 27.82 2.40
C VAL A 121 12.74 27.66 2.90
N VAL A 122 12.59 27.08 4.08
CA VAL A 122 11.31 26.92 4.81
C VAL A 122 11.35 27.75 6.08
N HIS A 123 10.20 27.92 6.74
CA HIS A 123 10.18 28.60 8.04
C HIS A 123 10.90 27.77 9.12
N ASP A 124 11.45 28.44 10.14
CA ASP A 124 12.15 27.76 11.24
C ASP A 124 11.17 27.20 12.30
N ASP A 125 9.96 27.76 12.40
CA ASP A 125 8.93 27.45 13.41
C ASP A 125 7.86 26.48 12.88
N LEU A 126 8.29 25.48 12.11
CA LEU A 126 7.40 24.46 11.57
C LEU A 126 6.72 23.64 12.67
N PRO A 127 5.46 23.20 12.44
CA PRO A 127 4.71 22.40 13.40
C PRO A 127 5.30 20.99 13.52
N THR A 128 5.13 20.35 14.68
CA THR A 128 5.58 18.97 14.86
C THR A 128 4.64 17.97 14.17
N THR A 129 5.15 16.82 13.75
CA THR A 129 4.34 15.76 13.12
C THR A 129 4.36 14.44 13.89
N SER A 130 3.22 13.76 13.89
CA SER A 130 3.12 12.33 14.18
C SER A 130 3.04 11.55 12.87
N VAL A 131 4.05 10.72 12.62
CA VAL A 131 4.08 9.84 11.45
C VAL A 131 3.34 8.55 11.78
N ILE A 132 2.36 8.18 10.97
CA ILE A 132 1.51 7.01 11.20
C ILE A 132 1.72 6.01 10.06
N PHE A 133 2.21 4.83 10.40
CA PHE A 133 2.25 3.67 9.53
C PHE A 133 1.13 2.71 9.89
N CYS A 134 0.42 2.19 8.90
CA CYS A 134 -0.47 1.05 9.08
C CYS A 134 0.11 -0.14 8.32
N PHE A 135 0.09 -1.32 8.94
CA PHE A 135 0.65 -2.51 8.33
C PHE A 135 -0.15 -3.74 8.70
N VAL A 136 -0.18 -4.71 7.78
CA VAL A 136 -0.71 -6.05 8.02
C VAL A 136 0.11 -7.07 7.25
N ASP A 137 0.72 -8.01 7.97
CA ASP A 137 1.57 -9.06 7.39
C ASP A 137 2.67 -8.51 6.47
N GLU A 138 3.12 -7.29 6.78
CA GLU A 138 4.17 -6.59 6.05
C GLU A 138 5.51 -7.31 6.21
N VAL A 139 6.33 -7.26 5.16
CA VAL A 139 7.65 -7.86 5.16
C VAL A 139 8.56 -7.14 6.18
N TRP A 140 9.32 -7.93 6.93
CA TRP A 140 10.21 -7.41 7.98
C TRP A 140 11.19 -6.34 7.47
N SER A 141 11.92 -6.61 6.39
CA SER A 141 12.94 -5.69 5.87
C SER A 141 12.34 -4.37 5.36
N THR A 142 11.17 -4.38 4.72
CA THR A 142 10.51 -3.15 4.22
C THR A 142 9.94 -2.31 5.35
N LEU A 143 9.28 -2.93 6.34
CA LEU A 143 8.76 -2.21 7.50
C LEU A 143 9.88 -1.52 8.28
N LEU A 144 10.96 -2.25 8.58
CA LEU A 144 12.10 -1.68 9.30
C LEU A 144 12.75 -0.56 8.49
N ARG A 145 12.99 -0.76 7.20
CA ARG A 145 13.59 0.25 6.33
C ARG A 145 12.74 1.53 6.27
N SER A 146 11.41 1.40 6.27
CA SER A 146 10.49 2.54 6.32
C SER A 146 10.66 3.36 7.61
N VAL A 147 10.72 2.68 8.76
CA VAL A 147 10.91 3.34 10.06
C VAL A 147 12.28 4.01 10.16
N HIS A 148 13.34 3.31 9.77
CA HIS A 148 14.69 3.85 9.72
C HIS A 148 14.80 5.04 8.77
N SER A 149 14.17 4.97 7.60
CA SER A 149 14.19 6.05 6.64
C SER A 149 13.55 7.32 7.18
N VAL A 150 12.46 7.23 7.95
CA VAL A 150 11.85 8.39 8.61
C VAL A 150 12.75 8.90 9.74
N LEU A 151 13.26 8.02 10.61
CA LEU A 151 14.13 8.42 11.71
C LEU A 151 15.40 9.13 11.24
N ASN A 152 16.02 8.63 10.16
CA ASN A 152 17.30 9.11 9.67
C ASN A 152 17.19 10.38 8.81
N ARG A 153 16.03 10.63 8.17
CA ARG A 153 15.85 11.73 7.22
C ARG A 153 14.82 12.77 7.64
N SER A 154 14.29 12.70 8.87
CA SER A 154 13.44 13.73 9.43
C SER A 154 14.18 14.53 10.51
N PRO A 155 14.12 15.87 10.49
CA PRO A 155 14.70 16.68 11.54
C PRO A 155 14.16 16.29 12.93
N PRO A 156 15.03 16.04 13.94
CA PRO A 156 14.58 15.53 15.23
C PRO A 156 13.63 16.44 16.01
N HIS A 157 13.62 17.75 15.75
CA HIS A 157 12.71 18.69 16.40
C HIS A 157 11.30 18.68 15.78
N LEU A 158 11.16 18.30 14.50
CA LEU A 158 9.86 18.22 13.81
C LEU A 158 9.18 16.87 14.01
N LEU A 159 9.96 15.78 14.09
CA LEU A 159 9.41 14.44 14.31
C LEU A 159 9.04 14.24 15.78
N LYS A 160 7.74 14.32 16.11
CA LYS A 160 7.24 14.10 17.47
C LYS A 160 7.29 12.63 17.86
N GLU A 161 6.71 11.79 17.02
CA GLU A 161 6.59 10.34 17.22
C GLU A 161 6.30 9.62 15.90
N ILE A 162 6.58 8.32 15.88
CA ILE A 162 6.19 7.36 14.85
C ILE A 162 5.25 6.35 15.49
N ILE A 163 4.07 6.18 14.90
CA ILE A 163 3.02 5.29 15.37
C ILE A 163 2.86 4.17 14.36
N LEU A 164 3.23 2.95 14.75
CA LEU A 164 3.05 1.74 13.97
C LEU A 164 1.74 1.07 14.38
N VAL A 165 0.75 1.07 13.49
CA VAL A 165 -0.55 0.45 13.73
C VAL A 165 -0.58 -0.92 13.07
N ASP A 166 -0.50 -1.97 13.89
CA ASP A 166 -0.70 -3.37 13.48
C ASP A 166 -2.21 -3.65 13.36
N ASP A 167 -2.71 -3.72 12.12
CA ASP A 167 -4.10 -4.05 11.81
C ASP A 167 -4.28 -5.58 11.75
N PHE A 168 -4.00 -6.23 12.88
CA PHE A 168 -4.21 -7.67 13.11
C PHE A 168 -3.37 -8.59 12.21
N SER A 169 -2.05 -8.37 12.18
CA SER A 169 -1.09 -9.26 11.49
C SER A 169 -1.07 -10.67 12.10
N SER A 170 -0.87 -11.67 11.24
CA SER A 170 -0.69 -13.09 11.56
C SER A 170 0.78 -13.51 11.71
N LYS A 171 1.73 -12.78 11.11
CA LYS A 171 3.16 -13.13 11.14
C LYS A 171 3.76 -12.97 12.55
N GLU A 172 4.42 -14.01 13.04
CA GLU A 172 5.02 -14.04 14.38
C GLU A 172 6.12 -12.98 14.55
N TYR A 173 6.93 -12.74 13.52
CA TYR A 173 7.99 -11.73 13.59
C TYR A 173 7.45 -10.30 13.78
N LEU A 174 6.19 -10.02 13.43
CA LEU A 174 5.56 -8.73 13.64
C LEU A 174 5.02 -8.54 15.07
N LYS A 175 5.09 -9.56 15.93
CA LYS A 175 4.63 -9.53 17.32
C LYS A 175 5.76 -9.14 18.26
N ASN A 176 6.06 -9.98 19.26
CA ASN A 176 7.10 -9.71 20.24
C ASN A 176 8.46 -9.35 19.63
N PRO A 177 8.93 -9.97 18.53
CA PRO A 177 10.22 -9.60 17.94
C PRO A 177 10.25 -8.15 17.45
N LEU A 178 9.16 -7.65 16.87
CA LEU A 178 9.02 -6.25 16.46
C LEU A 178 8.99 -5.31 17.67
N ASP A 179 8.29 -5.69 18.75
CA ASP A 179 8.23 -4.90 19.98
C ASP A 179 9.63 -4.76 20.61
N VAL A 180 10.38 -5.86 20.67
CA VAL A 180 11.77 -5.86 21.16
C VAL A 180 12.64 -4.99 20.27
N TYR A 181 12.57 -5.15 18.95
CA TYR A 181 13.38 -4.37 18.02
C TYR A 181 13.06 -2.86 18.10
N MET A 182 11.79 -2.48 18.17
CA MET A 182 11.40 -1.07 18.17
C MET A 182 11.60 -0.38 19.53
N SER A 183 11.77 -1.13 20.62
CA SER A 183 12.02 -0.60 21.96
C SER A 183 13.29 0.26 22.08
N GLN A 184 14.24 0.08 21.16
CA GLN A 184 15.47 0.89 21.09
C GLN A 184 15.22 2.33 20.60
N PHE A 185 14.06 2.60 19.99
CA PHE A 185 13.73 3.91 19.42
C PHE A 185 12.67 4.62 20.29
N PRO A 186 13.04 5.63 21.09
CA PRO A 186 12.12 6.26 22.05
C PRO A 186 10.96 7.01 21.40
N LYS A 187 11.08 7.35 20.11
CA LYS A 187 10.03 8.02 19.34
C LYS A 187 9.07 7.04 18.64
N VAL A 188 9.32 5.74 18.69
CA VAL A 188 8.49 4.73 18.01
C VAL A 188 7.55 4.08 19.00
N ARG A 189 6.27 3.98 18.63
CA ARG A 189 5.23 3.34 19.43
C ARG A 189 4.41 2.41 18.55
N ILE A 190 4.20 1.18 19.02
CA ILE A 190 3.38 0.17 18.33
C ILE A 190 2.00 0.12 18.98
N VAL A 191 0.97 0.07 18.14
CA VAL A 191 -0.44 -0.08 18.52
C VAL A 191 -0.97 -1.32 17.83
N ARG A 192 -1.52 -2.26 18.61
CA ARG A 192 -2.07 -3.51 18.07
C ARG A 192 -3.58 -3.50 18.15
N LEU A 193 -4.24 -3.65 17.00
CA LEU A 193 -5.69 -3.80 16.94
C LEU A 193 -6.08 -5.24 17.31
N LYS A 194 -7.21 -5.39 18.00
CA LYS A 194 -7.70 -6.68 18.49
C LYS A 194 -8.30 -7.56 17.39
N GLU A 195 -8.71 -6.95 16.28
CA GLU A 195 -9.31 -7.61 15.12
C GLU A 195 -8.96 -6.81 13.85
N ARG A 196 -9.13 -7.43 12.68
CA ARG A 196 -8.88 -6.80 11.39
C ARG A 196 -9.96 -5.73 11.12
N GLN A 197 -9.54 -4.46 11.10
CA GLN A 197 -10.41 -3.30 10.88
C GLN A 197 -10.27 -2.72 9.47
N GLY A 198 -9.13 -2.95 8.81
CA GLY A 198 -8.81 -2.39 7.50
C GLY A 198 -8.13 -1.02 7.56
N LEU A 199 -7.50 -0.63 6.45
CA LEU A 199 -6.58 0.52 6.35
C LEU A 199 -7.17 1.83 6.91
N ILE A 200 -8.42 2.15 6.56
CA ILE A 200 -9.06 3.41 6.97
C ILE A 200 -9.18 3.47 8.50
N ARG A 201 -9.73 2.42 9.11
CA ARG A 201 -9.93 2.37 10.56
C ARG A 201 -8.62 2.26 11.32
N ALA A 202 -7.63 1.56 10.75
CA ALA A 202 -6.27 1.53 11.30
C ALA A 202 -5.64 2.93 11.32
N ARG A 203 -5.75 3.70 10.22
CA ARG A 203 -5.28 5.10 10.15
C ARG A 203 -5.99 5.96 11.19
N LEU A 204 -7.30 5.81 11.36
CA LEU A 204 -8.07 6.52 12.39
C LEU A 204 -7.64 6.14 13.82
N ALA A 205 -7.33 4.87 14.08
CA ALA A 205 -6.83 4.43 15.38
C ALA A 205 -5.47 5.05 15.71
N GLY A 206 -4.56 5.15 14.72
CA GLY A 206 -3.30 5.87 14.87
C GLY A 206 -3.51 7.37 15.10
N ALA A 207 -4.39 7.99 14.32
CA ALA A 207 -4.70 9.42 14.44
C ALA A 207 -5.30 9.78 15.80
N ALA A 208 -6.13 8.91 16.38
CA ALA A 208 -6.80 9.16 17.66
C ALA A 208 -5.83 9.27 18.85
N ILE A 209 -4.62 8.71 18.75
CA ILE A 209 -3.62 8.71 19.83
C ILE A 209 -2.39 9.57 19.54
N ALA A 210 -2.35 10.20 18.36
CA ALA A 210 -1.25 11.03 17.90
C ALA A 210 -1.17 12.33 18.70
N LYS A 211 0.05 12.79 18.98
CA LYS A 211 0.32 13.96 19.82
C LYS A 211 1.00 15.12 19.07
N GLY A 212 1.36 14.91 17.80
CA GLY A 212 1.92 15.95 16.94
C GLY A 212 0.85 16.92 16.46
N ASP A 213 1.27 18.11 16.05
CA ASP A 213 0.38 19.15 15.51
C ASP A 213 -0.17 18.78 14.13
N VAL A 214 0.61 18.03 13.35
CA VAL A 214 0.27 17.52 12.02
C VAL A 214 0.29 15.98 12.03
N LEU A 215 -0.61 15.38 11.25
CA LEU A 215 -0.63 13.94 11.00
C LEU A 215 -0.01 13.65 9.62
N THR A 216 1.02 12.82 9.59
CA THR A 216 1.66 12.38 8.33
C THR A 216 1.44 10.88 8.17
N PHE A 217 0.65 10.48 7.19
CA PHE A 217 0.40 9.07 6.90
C PHE A 217 1.39 8.56 5.86
N LEU A 218 2.03 7.43 6.16
CA LEU A 218 2.94 6.74 5.26
C LEU A 218 2.57 5.26 5.17
N ASP A 219 2.85 4.66 4.01
CA ASP A 219 2.74 3.21 3.84
C ASP A 219 3.96 2.51 4.45
N SER A 220 3.83 1.24 4.80
CA SER A 220 4.83 0.50 5.58
C SER A 220 5.98 -0.10 4.73
N HIS A 221 6.12 0.36 3.50
CA HIS A 221 7.13 -0.07 2.52
C HIS A 221 7.61 1.13 1.69
N ILE A 222 8.13 2.16 2.36
CA ILE A 222 8.57 3.41 1.76
C ILE A 222 10.02 3.72 2.13
N GLU A 223 10.63 4.63 1.36
CA GLU A 223 11.90 5.26 1.71
C GLU A 223 11.81 6.74 1.39
N CYS A 224 11.99 7.57 2.41
CA CYS A 224 11.92 9.01 2.30
C CYS A 224 13.18 9.58 1.64
N ASN A 225 13.04 10.56 0.77
CA ASN A 225 14.17 11.33 0.26
C ASN A 225 14.67 12.36 1.28
N VAL A 226 15.82 12.97 1.00
CA VAL A 226 16.37 14.06 1.81
C VAL A 226 15.45 15.28 1.76
N GLY A 227 15.22 15.94 2.90
CA GLY A 227 14.38 17.13 2.99
C GLY A 227 12.92 16.89 2.57
N TRP A 228 12.40 15.68 2.82
CA TRP A 228 11.04 15.30 2.42
C TRP A 228 9.96 15.93 3.30
N LEU A 229 10.27 16.22 4.57
CA LEU A 229 9.28 16.52 5.59
C LEU A 229 8.99 18.03 5.66
N GLU A 230 10.03 18.84 5.63
CA GLU A 230 10.00 20.28 5.81
C GLU A 230 9.08 20.96 4.78
N PRO A 231 9.17 20.65 3.46
CA PRO A 231 8.28 21.25 2.47
C PRO A 231 6.81 20.84 2.66
N LEU A 232 6.53 19.66 3.23
CA LEU A 232 5.16 19.21 3.49
C LEU A 232 4.56 19.98 4.68
N LEU A 233 5.33 20.12 5.76
CA LEU A 233 4.91 20.86 6.95
C LEU A 233 4.77 22.36 6.64
N GLU A 234 5.65 22.92 5.81
CA GLU A 234 5.57 24.30 5.32
C GLU A 234 4.21 24.60 4.68
N ARG A 235 3.68 23.68 3.84
CA ARG A 235 2.35 23.89 3.22
C ARG A 235 1.21 23.94 4.23
N VAL A 236 1.30 23.15 5.29
CA VAL A 236 0.30 23.12 6.37
C VAL A 236 0.49 24.31 7.32
N TYR A 237 1.73 24.76 7.51
CA TYR A 237 2.07 25.96 8.27
C TYR A 237 1.45 27.21 7.63
N ILE A 238 1.65 27.40 6.33
CA ILE A 238 1.08 28.54 5.57
C ILE A 238 -0.45 28.53 5.63
N ASP A 239 -1.07 27.36 5.44
CA ASP A 239 -2.53 27.23 5.47
C ASP A 239 -2.96 25.86 6.03
N ARG A 240 -3.48 25.89 7.25
CA ARG A 240 -3.95 24.69 7.97
C ARG A 240 -5.15 23.99 7.32
N ARG A 241 -5.77 24.60 6.30
CA ARG A 241 -6.87 23.97 5.53
C ARG A 241 -6.36 23.15 4.35
N LYS A 242 -5.05 23.16 4.07
CA LYS A 242 -4.45 22.41 2.97
C LYS A 242 -3.95 21.05 3.44
N VAL A 243 -4.07 20.07 2.55
CA VAL A 243 -3.45 18.76 2.67
C VAL A 243 -2.28 18.71 1.70
N ALA A 244 -1.08 18.43 2.21
CA ALA A 244 0.12 18.29 1.40
C ALA A 244 0.35 16.81 1.07
N CYS A 245 0.69 16.53 -0.19
CA CYS A 245 1.08 15.21 -0.65
C CYS A 245 2.48 15.29 -1.29
N PRO A 246 3.40 14.36 -0.97
CA PRO A 246 4.66 14.27 -1.68
C PRO A 246 4.44 13.74 -3.10
N VAL A 247 5.44 13.95 -3.96
CA VAL A 247 5.58 13.15 -5.17
C VAL A 247 5.97 11.74 -4.75
N ILE A 248 5.29 10.73 -5.31
CA ILE A 248 5.53 9.33 -4.97
C ILE A 248 6.39 8.73 -6.08
N ASP A 249 7.66 8.51 -5.75
CA ASP A 249 8.61 7.81 -6.62
C ASP A 249 8.42 6.29 -6.50
N VAL A 250 8.74 5.57 -7.58
CA VAL A 250 8.64 4.11 -7.63
C VAL A 250 9.96 3.48 -7.23
N ILE A 251 9.94 2.62 -6.22
CA ILE A 251 11.02 1.67 -5.94
C ILE A 251 10.66 0.37 -6.66
N SER A 252 11.54 -0.11 -7.52
CA SER A 252 11.28 -1.29 -8.35
C SER A 252 11.15 -2.56 -7.50
N ASP A 253 10.14 -3.36 -7.81
CA ASP A 253 9.81 -4.63 -7.14
C ASP A 253 10.84 -5.74 -7.41
N LYS A 254 11.68 -5.58 -8.44
CA LYS A 254 12.65 -6.60 -8.87
C LYS A 254 14.05 -6.38 -8.34
N ASP A 255 14.57 -5.18 -8.51
CA ASP A 255 15.95 -4.80 -8.16
C ASP A 255 16.02 -3.87 -6.94
N MET A 256 14.87 -3.47 -6.38
CA MET A 256 14.76 -2.62 -5.19
C MET A 256 15.46 -1.26 -5.37
N ARG A 257 15.56 -0.73 -6.60
CA ARG A 257 16.18 0.56 -6.90
C ARG A 257 15.14 1.62 -7.22
#